data_AF-A0A5C9CJK3-F1
#
_entry.id   AF-A0A5C9CJK3-F1
#
_cell.length_a   1.000
_cell.length_b   1.000
_cell.length_c   1.000
_cell.angle_alpha   90.00
_cell.angle_beta   90.00
_cell.angle_gamma   90.00
#
_symmetry.space_group_name_H-M   'P 1'
#
loop_
_entity.id
_entity.type
_entity.pdbx_description
1 polymer ?
#
loop_
_entity_poly.entity_id
_entity_poly.type
_entity_poly.pdbx_seq_one_letter_code
_entity_poly.pdbx_strand_id
1 'polypeptide(L)'
;MTRPWETVVENGVSVIGCVNLPTTVPFHASQMFSRNVTTFLLSLVKEGCWAINREDEIVQGTLVTADGQVVHPMVHEMLASDAGER
;
A
#
# COMPACT_ATOMS: atom_id res chain seq x y z
N MET A 1 13.06 -19.21 -11.42
CA MET A 1 12.98 -17.87 -10.83
C MET A 1 11.79 -17.14 -11.46
N THR A 2 11.00 -16.36 -10.71
CA THR A 2 9.85 -15.61 -11.27
C THR A 2 10.31 -14.47 -12.18
N ARG A 3 9.63 -14.24 -13.30
CA ARG A 3 9.90 -13.12 -14.23
C ARG A 3 8.68 -12.19 -14.29
N PRO A 4 8.83 -10.88 -13.98
CA PRO A 4 7.72 -9.93 -14.08
C PRO A 4 7.09 -9.96 -15.48
N TRP A 5 5.76 -9.93 -15.52
CA TRP A 5 4.93 -9.91 -16.73
C TRP A 5 4.94 -11.20 -17.58
N GLU A 6 5.62 -12.25 -17.13
CA GLU A 6 5.75 -13.50 -17.89
C GLU A 6 5.26 -14.72 -17.11
N THR A 7 4.73 -15.71 -17.83
CA THR A 7 4.55 -17.07 -17.31
C THR A 7 5.67 -17.93 -17.87
N VAL A 8 6.53 -18.46 -17.01
CA VAL A 8 7.66 -19.32 -17.40
C VAL A 8 7.42 -20.75 -16.94
N VAL A 9 7.89 -21.74 -17.71
CA VAL A 9 7.87 -23.15 -17.28
C VAL A 9 9.28 -23.53 -16.86
N GLU A 10 9.45 -23.89 -15.59
CA GLU A 10 10.71 -24.38 -15.04
C GLU A 10 10.50 -25.77 -14.43
N ASN A 11 11.29 -26.75 -14.87
CA ASN A 11 11.25 -28.13 -14.36
C ASN A 11 9.84 -28.76 -14.41
N GLY A 12 9.05 -28.42 -15.43
CA GLY A 12 7.66 -28.90 -15.60
C GLY A 12 6.62 -28.15 -14.76
N VAL A 13 7.01 -27.12 -14.00
CA VAL A 13 6.13 -26.28 -13.19
C VAL A 13 5.94 -24.92 -13.87
N SER A 14 4.68 -24.48 -14.05
CA SER A 14 4.36 -23.15 -14.53
C SER A 14 4.46 -22.12 -13.40
N VAL A 15 5.29 -21.11 -13.60
CA VAL A 15 5.52 -19.99 -12.68
C VAL A 15 4.90 -18.73 -13.31
N ILE A 16 3.84 -18.21 -12.69
CA ILE A 16 3.10 -17.04 -13.19
C ILE A 16 3.66 -15.78 -12.52
N GLY A 17 4.35 -14.95 -13.28
CA GLY A 17 4.90 -13.66 -12.83
C GLY A 17 3.98 -12.48 -13.15
N CYS A 18 2.66 -12.65 -13.01
CA CYS A 18 1.70 -11.59 -13.28
C CYS A 18 1.93 -10.39 -12.35
N VAL A 19 2.11 -9.22 -12.94
CA VAL A 19 2.18 -7.94 -12.25
C VAL A 19 0.84 -7.23 -12.46
N ASN A 20 0.32 -6.59 -11.41
CA ASN A 20 -0.96 -5.87 -11.43
C ASN A 20 -2.19 -6.75 -11.71
N LEU A 21 -2.24 -7.92 -11.08
CA LEU A 21 -3.36 -8.88 -11.18
C LEU A 21 -4.77 -8.26 -11.00
N PRO A 22 -5.02 -7.25 -10.12
CA PRO A 22 -6.34 -6.65 -9.99
C PRO A 22 -6.92 -6.08 -11.29
N THR A 23 -6.08 -5.70 -12.25
CA THR A 23 -6.53 -5.24 -13.58
C THR A 23 -7.24 -6.30 -14.41
N THR A 24 -7.05 -7.59 -14.09
CA THR A 24 -7.74 -8.69 -14.75
C THR A 24 -9.21 -8.82 -14.32
N VAL A 25 -9.58 -8.24 -13.17
CA VAL A 25 -10.94 -8.23 -12.61
C VAL A 25 -11.33 -6.83 -12.14
N PRO A 26 -11.26 -5.82 -13.03
CA PRO A 26 -11.22 -4.40 -12.65
C PRO A 26 -12.51 -3.95 -11.96
N PHE A 27 -13.66 -4.50 -12.33
CA PHE A 27 -14.95 -4.18 -11.71
C PHE A 27 -14.99 -4.53 -10.22
N HIS A 28 -14.64 -5.78 -9.87
CA HIS A 28 -14.63 -6.23 -8.48
C HIS A 28 -13.46 -5.62 -7.68
N ALA A 29 -12.29 -5.49 -8.30
CA ALA A 29 -11.14 -4.83 -7.69
C ALA A 29 -11.49 -3.38 -7.30
N SER A 30 -12.14 -2.63 -8.19
CA SER A 30 -12.56 -1.25 -7.93
C SER A 30 -13.58 -1.17 -6.80
N GLN A 31 -14.57 -2.08 -6.76
CA GLN A 31 -15.53 -2.12 -5.65
C GLN A 31 -14.86 -2.36 -4.30
N MET A 32 -13.96 -3.35 -4.23
CA MET A 32 -13.24 -3.67 -2.99
C MET A 32 -12.35 -2.50 -2.55
N PHE A 33 -11.65 -1.87 -3.49
CA PHE A 33 -10.80 -0.71 -3.21
C PHE A 33 -11.64 0.48 -2.69
N SER A 34 -12.72 0.84 -3.39
CA SER A 34 -13.62 1.92 -2.97
C SER A 34 -14.21 1.68 -1.58
N ARG A 35 -14.59 0.43 -1.27
CA ARG A 35 -15.06 0.07 0.06
C ARG A 35 -13.99 0.30 1.13
N ASN A 36 -12.76 -0.16 0.90
CA ASN A 36 -11.67 0.02 1.84
C ASN A 36 -11.35 1.51 2.07
N VAL A 37 -11.25 2.30 1.00
CA VAL A 37 -11.02 3.75 1.10
C VAL A 37 -12.15 4.44 1.84
N THR A 38 -13.41 4.10 1.54
CA THR A 38 -14.58 4.69 2.21
C THR A 38 -14.58 4.37 3.70
N THR A 39 -14.34 3.10 4.07
CA THR A 39 -14.28 2.69 5.48
C THR A 39 -13.16 3.41 6.22
N PHE A 40 -11.99 3.55 5.61
CA PHE A 40 -10.88 4.31 6.20
C PHE A 40 -11.22 5.79 6.38
N LEU A 41 -11.78 6.46 5.37
CA LEU A 41 -12.18 7.86 5.50
C LEU A 41 -13.25 8.06 6.58
N LEU A 42 -14.21 7.14 6.68
CA LEU A 42 -15.22 7.17 7.74
C LEU A 42 -14.64 6.96 9.13
N SER A 43 -13.52 6.24 9.29
CA SER A 43 -12.85 6.11 10.60
C SER A 43 -12.11 7.39 11.00
N LEU A 44 -11.73 8.25 10.04
CA LEU A 44 -11.05 9.53 10.28
C LEU A 44 -12.01 10.70 10.55
N VAL A 45 -13.31 10.51 10.34
CA VAL A 45 -14.34 11.54 10.48
C VAL A 45 -15.28 11.18 11.63
N LYS A 46 -15.51 12.13 12.54
CA LYS A 46 -16.52 12.02 13.60
C LYS A 46 -17.45 13.23 13.50
N GLU A 47 -18.75 12.97 13.44
CA GLU A 47 -19.79 14.01 13.40
C GLU A 47 -19.59 15.04 12.26
N GLY A 48 -19.05 14.60 11.12
CA GLY A 48 -18.78 15.48 9.97
C GLY A 48 -17.51 16.33 10.11
N CYS A 49 -16.77 16.19 11.21
CA CYS A 49 -15.50 16.85 11.45
C CYS A 49 -14.34 15.86 11.35
N TRP A 50 -13.18 16.34 10.90
CA TRP A 50 -11.94 15.56 10.94
C TRP A 50 -11.56 15.28 12.39
N ALA A 51 -11.42 14.00 12.72
CA ALA A 51 -11.08 13.51 14.06
C ALA A 51 -9.91 12.54 13.97
N ILE A 52 -8.82 12.99 13.36
CA ILE A 52 -7.62 12.18 13.13
C ILE A 52 -6.86 12.02 14.44
N ASN A 53 -6.91 10.81 15.01
CA ASN A 53 -6.10 10.46 16.16
C ASN A 53 -4.75 9.90 15.70
N ARG A 54 -3.64 10.60 15.98
CA ARG A 54 -2.29 10.14 15.61
C ARG A 54 -1.79 8.96 16.45
N GLU A 55 -2.48 8.61 17.52
CA GLU A 55 -2.20 7.43 18.36
C GLU A 55 -2.98 6.19 17.89
N ASP A 56 -3.91 6.35 16.94
CA ASP A 56 -4.63 5.24 16.35
C ASP A 56 -3.70 4.43 15.43
N GLU A 57 -3.68 3.10 15.62
CA GLU A 57 -2.79 2.20 14.89
C GLU A 57 -2.98 2.25 13.36
N ILE A 58 -4.22 2.46 12.91
CA ILE A 58 -4.54 2.56 11.48
C ILE A 58 -3.97 3.87 10.92
N VAL A 59 -4.08 4.97 11.68
CA VAL A 59 -3.48 6.25 11.30
C VAL A 59 -1.96 6.14 11.28
N GLN A 60 -1.33 5.54 12.29
CA GLN A 60 0.13 5.37 12.32
C GLN A 60 0.64 4.52 11.17
N GLY A 61 -0.04 3.40 10.86
CA GLY A 61 0.35 2.52 9.77
C GLY A 61 0.16 3.13 8.37
N THR A 62 -0.65 4.17 8.23
CA THR A 62 -0.95 4.81 6.94
C THR A 62 -0.29 6.18 6.76
N LEU A 63 0.09 6.87 7.85
CA LEU A 63 0.66 8.21 7.82
C LEU A 63 2.16 8.17 7.47
N VAL A 64 2.50 8.49 6.24
CA VAL A 64 3.90 8.50 5.76
C VAL A 64 4.64 9.79 6.10
N THR A 65 4.00 10.94 5.89
CA THR A 65 4.59 12.26 6.10
C THR A 65 3.65 13.16 6.90
N ALA A 66 4.24 14.04 7.71
CA ALA A 66 3.53 15.11 8.40
C ALA A 66 4.48 16.29 8.58
N ASP A 67 3.97 17.51 8.41
CA ASP A 67 4.72 18.73 8.72
C ASP A 67 6.07 18.83 7.97
N GLY A 68 6.11 18.31 6.74
CA GLY A 68 7.31 18.29 5.89
C GLY A 68 8.35 17.22 6.24
N GLN A 69 8.06 16.34 7.20
CA GLN A 69 8.95 15.26 7.64
C GLN A 69 8.36 13.88 7.32
N VAL A 70 9.24 12.90 7.09
CA VAL A 70 8.86 11.49 7.03
C VAL A 70 8.70 10.98 8.46
N VAL A 71 7.49 10.55 8.81
CA VAL A 71 7.15 10.10 10.17
C VAL A 71 6.97 8.59 10.27
N HIS A 72 6.78 7.91 9.14
CA HIS A 72 6.64 6.45 9.12
C HIS A 72 8.00 5.76 9.27
N PRO A 73 8.22 4.95 10.33
CA PRO A 73 9.55 4.41 10.67
C PRO A 73 10.22 3.66 9.51
N MET A 74 9.48 2.74 8.87
CA MET A 74 10.02 1.92 7.77
C MET A 74 10.44 2.77 6.55
N VAL A 75 9.69 3.83 6.25
CA VAL A 75 9.99 4.69 5.08
C VAL A 75 11.18 5.58 5.39
N HIS A 76 11.26 6.09 6.63
CA HIS A 76 12.40 6.86 7.09
C HIS A 76 13.70 6.03 7.04
N GLU A 77 13.69 4.79 7.54
CA GLU A 77 14.84 3.89 7.50
C GLU A 77 15.26 3.56 6.05
N MET A 78 14.31 3.22 5.18
CA MET A 78 14.60 2.87 3.79
C MET A 78 15.19 4.04 2.98
N LEU A 79 14.75 5.27 3.24
CA LEU A 79 15.33 6.46 2.62
C LEU A 79 16.72 6.80 3.18
N ALA A 80 16.95 6.54 4.47
CA ALA A 80 18.25 6.74 5.09
C ALA A 80 19.30 5.74 4.56
N SER A 81 18.92 4.49 4.28
CA SER A 81 19.82 3.51 3.67
C SER A 81 20.16 3.84 2.21
N ASP A 82 19.19 4.30 1.42
CA ASP A 82 19.41 4.68 0.00
C ASP A 82 20.30 5.93 -0.13
N ALA A 83 20.29 6.81 0.89
CA ALA A 83 21.17 7.97 0.98
C ALA A 83 22.61 7.62 1.40
N GLY A 84 22.83 6.48 2.06
CA GLY A 84 24.15 5.99 2.47
C GLY A 84 24.86 5.15 1.40
N GLU A 85 24.14 4.71 0.37
CA GLU A 85 24.65 3.88 -0.73
C GLU A 85 24.98 4.70 -2.00
N ARG A 86 24.87 6.03 -1.95
CA ARG A 86 25.26 6.97 -3.02
C ARG A 86 26.52 7.75 -2.69
#